data_AF-A0A840S829-F1
#
_entry.id   AF-A0A840S829-F1
#
_cell.length_a   1.000
_cell.length_b   1.000
_cell.length_c   1.000
_cell.angle_alpha   90.00
_cell.angle_beta   90.00
_cell.angle_gamma   90.00
#
_symmetry.space_group_name_H-M   'P 1'
#
loop_
_entity.id
_entity.type
_entity.pdbx_description
1 polymer ?
#
loop_
_entity_poly.entity_id
_entity_poly.type
_entity_poly.pdbx_seq_one_letter_code
_entity_poly.pdbx_strand_id
1 'polypeptide(L)'
;MKKILTLISVGLIVVAAAFAQSASSGFIESSDSYADTSTQTIQIEDKYGDLHPKAKSLKIELEYTPLTGEVRLYYTCLAAGYDQGEAMNTAMAVYEDFAADNKYKHYSYKGKDKTKYFKNESGMRMATYSSYVIFTR
;
A
#
# COMPACT_ATOMS: atom_id res chain seq x y z
N MET A 1 -19.72 -0.24 54.60
CA MET A 1 -19.01 0.66 55.55
C MET A 1 -17.52 0.35 55.51
N LYS A 2 -16.65 1.34 55.81
CA LYS A 2 -15.17 1.37 55.56
C LYS A 2 -14.84 1.48 54.04
N LYS A 3 -14.05 2.43 53.48
CA LYS A 3 -12.82 3.19 53.88
C LYS A 3 -11.55 2.29 53.80
N ILE A 4 -10.37 2.66 53.28
CA ILE A 4 -9.67 3.94 52.87
C ILE A 4 -8.40 3.56 52.01
N LEU A 5 -7.59 4.32 51.23
CA LEU A 5 -7.47 5.72 50.70
C LEU A 5 -7.93 5.75 49.19
N THR A 6 -7.50 6.52 48.15
CA THR A 6 -6.43 7.53 47.81
C THR A 6 -4.95 7.05 47.74
N LEU A 7 -3.94 7.64 47.07
CA LEU A 7 -3.68 8.79 46.14
C LEU A 7 -2.90 8.27 44.90
N ILE A 8 -2.87 8.85 43.68
CA ILE A 8 -2.37 10.15 43.14
C ILE A 8 -0.84 10.40 43.26
N SER A 9 -0.10 10.14 42.16
CA SER A 9 1.05 10.91 41.60
C SER A 9 1.59 10.14 40.37
N VAL A 10 1.65 10.69 39.14
CA VAL A 10 2.49 11.77 38.59
C VAL A 10 3.99 11.43 38.63
N GLY A 11 4.56 11.13 37.47
CA GLY A 11 6.00 10.84 37.27
C GLY A 11 6.38 10.93 35.79
N LEU A 12 6.95 12.06 35.38
CA LEU A 12 7.21 12.41 33.97
C LEU A 12 8.72 12.30 33.70
N ILE A 13 9.12 11.45 32.74
CA ILE A 13 10.48 11.49 32.16
C ILE A 13 10.37 11.46 30.63
N VAL A 14 10.83 12.53 30.00
CA VAL A 14 11.08 12.64 28.56
C VAL A 14 12.49 12.13 28.27
N VAL A 15 12.65 11.28 27.25
CA VAL A 15 13.96 10.98 26.66
C VAL A 15 14.11 11.78 25.36
N ALA A 16 14.67 12.98 25.49
CA ALA A 16 15.48 13.58 24.43
C ALA A 16 16.89 12.96 24.51
N ALA A 17 17.75 12.98 23.49
CA ALA A 17 17.74 13.70 22.21
C ALA A 17 18.46 12.79 21.15
N ALA A 18 18.83 13.19 19.93
CA ALA A 18 18.85 14.51 19.30
C ALA A 18 18.81 14.40 17.77
N PHE A 19 18.16 15.37 17.12
CA PHE A 19 18.60 15.92 15.83
C PHE A 19 18.41 17.46 15.88
N ALA A 20 19.14 18.18 15.03
CA ALA A 20 19.67 19.50 15.36
C ALA A 20 18.69 20.69 15.33
N GLN A 21 18.83 21.62 16.29
CA GLN A 21 18.66 23.07 16.07
C GLN A 21 19.83 23.57 15.19
N SER A 22 19.77 24.66 14.43
CA SER A 22 18.94 25.89 14.47
C SER A 22 18.72 26.40 13.01
N ALA A 23 18.06 27.53 12.69
CA ALA A 23 17.67 28.71 13.48
C ALA A 23 16.38 29.38 12.96
N SER A 24 15.94 30.43 13.66
CA SER A 24 14.68 31.14 13.43
C SER A 24 14.76 32.26 12.38
N SER A 25 13.74 32.35 11.52
CA SER A 25 13.16 33.65 11.12
C SER A 25 11.67 33.47 10.84
N GLY A 26 10.86 34.49 11.12
CA GLY A 26 9.41 34.40 11.01
C GLY A 26 8.92 34.76 9.61
N PHE A 27 8.39 33.77 8.88
CA PHE A 27 7.54 33.98 7.71
C PHE A 27 6.21 33.25 7.94
N ILE A 28 5.10 33.89 7.53
CA ILE A 28 3.83 33.19 7.35
C ILE A 28 3.89 32.58 5.95
N GLU A 29 4.51 31.40 5.85
CA GLU A 29 4.32 30.56 4.66
C GLU A 29 2.85 30.10 4.63
N SER A 30 2.33 29.91 3.43
CA SER A 30 0.97 29.42 3.21
C SER A 30 0.80 28.03 3.81
N SER A 31 -0.46 27.64 4.06
CA SER A 31 -0.81 26.26 4.36
C SER A 31 -0.74 25.42 3.08
N ASP A 32 0.46 25.33 2.52
CA ASP A 32 0.81 24.45 1.42
C ASP A 32 0.52 23.02 1.88
N SER A 33 -0.44 22.37 1.23
CA SER A 33 -0.87 21.03 1.59
C SER A 33 0.31 20.07 1.41
N TYR A 34 0.94 19.69 2.52
CA TYR A 34 2.13 18.84 2.55
C TYR A 34 1.87 17.56 1.74
N ALA A 35 2.41 17.51 0.53
CA ALA A 35 2.10 16.46 -0.44
C ALA A 35 2.62 15.13 0.11
N ASP A 36 1.72 14.16 0.32
CA ASP A 36 2.11 12.90 0.95
C ASP A 36 3.14 12.17 0.11
N THR A 37 4.34 12.06 0.67
CA THR A 37 5.52 11.45 0.06
C THR A 37 5.65 9.98 0.43
N SER A 38 4.84 9.50 1.38
CA SER A 38 4.88 8.13 1.85
C SER A 38 4.31 7.16 0.80
N THR A 39 4.80 5.93 0.80
CA THR A 39 4.20 4.86 0.00
C THR A 39 3.25 4.08 0.89
N GLN A 40 1.96 4.14 0.57
CA GLN A 40 0.92 3.43 1.32
C GLN A 40 0.58 2.10 0.65
N THR A 41 0.37 1.05 1.45
CA THR A 41 -0.10 -0.26 0.98
C THR A 41 -1.60 -0.37 1.16
N ILE A 42 -2.33 -0.41 0.05
CA ILE A 42 -3.78 -0.56 0.01
C ILE A 42 -4.10 -2.05 -0.20
N GLN A 43 -4.93 -2.63 0.65
CA GLN A 43 -5.55 -3.94 0.40
C GLN A 43 -6.73 -3.73 -0.55
N ILE A 44 -6.80 -4.48 -1.64
CA ILE A 44 -7.90 -4.37 -2.61
C ILE A 44 -8.90 -5.51 -2.33
N GLU A 45 -10.16 -5.16 -2.09
CA GLU A 45 -11.24 -6.13 -1.98
C GLU A 45 -11.49 -6.81 -3.32
N ASP A 46 -11.66 -8.13 -3.30
CA ASP A 46 -11.76 -8.92 -4.52
C ASP A 46 -13.18 -8.91 -5.09
N LYS A 47 -13.47 -7.84 -5.83
CA LYS A 47 -14.65 -7.70 -6.69
C LYS A 47 -14.42 -8.19 -8.13
N TYR A 48 -13.32 -8.90 -8.40
CA TYR A 48 -12.86 -9.23 -9.76
C TYR A 48 -12.87 -10.74 -10.07
N GLY A 49 -13.55 -11.56 -9.27
CA GLY A 49 -13.54 -13.03 -9.35
C GLY A 49 -13.72 -13.64 -10.75
N ASP A 50 -14.56 -13.02 -11.59
CA ASP A 50 -14.80 -13.47 -12.97
C ASP A 50 -13.56 -13.36 -13.88
N LEU A 51 -12.58 -12.52 -13.53
CA LEU A 51 -11.32 -12.35 -14.26
C LEU A 51 -10.26 -13.40 -13.88
N HIS A 52 -10.46 -14.18 -12.82
CA HIS A 52 -9.49 -15.15 -12.34
C HIS A 52 -10.08 -16.47 -11.76
N PRO A 53 -10.97 -17.17 -12.50
CA PRO A 53 -11.70 -18.33 -11.99
C PRO A 53 -10.84 -19.53 -11.59
N LYS A 54 -9.53 -19.57 -11.93
CA LYS A 54 -8.62 -20.63 -11.45
C LYS A 54 -7.99 -20.31 -10.09
N ALA A 55 -7.92 -19.04 -9.71
CA ALA A 55 -7.17 -18.58 -8.55
C ALA A 55 -7.82 -19.02 -7.23
N LYS A 56 -6.97 -19.27 -6.22
CA LYS A 56 -7.41 -19.72 -4.88
C LYS A 56 -6.54 -19.08 -3.80
N SER A 57 -7.18 -18.70 -2.69
CA SER A 57 -6.57 -17.90 -1.62
C SER A 57 -5.87 -16.65 -2.18
N LEU A 58 -6.59 -15.92 -3.04
CA LEU A 58 -6.09 -14.70 -3.65
C LEU A 58 -5.98 -13.57 -2.61
N LYS A 59 -4.95 -12.75 -2.77
CA LYS A 59 -4.76 -11.46 -2.11
C LYS A 59 -4.26 -10.46 -3.16
N ILE A 60 -4.91 -9.30 -3.26
CA ILE A 60 -4.52 -8.21 -4.15
C ILE A 60 -4.06 -7.04 -3.28
N GLU A 61 -2.83 -6.57 -3.49
CA GLU A 61 -2.23 -5.45 -2.77
C GLU A 61 -1.71 -4.40 -3.74
N LEU A 62 -1.79 -3.13 -3.36
CA LEU A 62 -1.40 -1.99 -4.18
C LEU A 62 -0.54 -1.03 -3.35
N GLU A 63 0.77 -0.99 -3.62
CA GLU A 63 1.67 0.06 -3.14
C GLU A 63 1.46 1.31 -3.99
N TYR A 64 1.18 2.47 -3.37
CA TYR A 64 0.95 3.75 -4.06
C TYR A 64 1.74 4.87 -3.40
N THR A 65 2.45 5.67 -4.21
CA THR A 65 3.19 6.87 -3.79
C THR A 65 2.50 8.12 -4.39
N PRO A 66 1.71 8.90 -3.60
CA PRO A 66 0.88 9.98 -4.14
C PRO A 66 1.65 11.09 -4.86
N LEU A 67 2.81 11.50 -4.34
CA LEU A 67 3.66 12.53 -4.93
C LEU A 67 4.09 12.23 -6.38
N THR A 68 4.38 10.96 -6.70
CA THR A 68 4.93 10.55 -7.99
C THR A 68 3.90 9.88 -8.91
N GLY A 69 2.70 9.55 -8.40
CA GLY A 69 1.71 8.76 -9.13
C GLY A 69 2.15 7.30 -9.35
N GLU A 70 3.19 6.84 -8.67
CA GLU A 70 3.71 5.49 -8.84
C GLU A 70 2.86 4.47 -8.12
N VAL A 71 2.52 3.39 -8.82
CA VAL A 71 1.68 2.31 -8.30
C VAL A 71 2.29 0.96 -8.66
N ARG A 72 2.40 0.08 -7.67
CA ARG A 72 2.80 -1.31 -7.87
C ARG A 72 1.73 -2.25 -7.30
N LEU A 73 1.22 -3.12 -8.17
CA LEU A 73 0.23 -4.13 -7.80
C LEU A 73 0.93 -5.46 -7.54
N TYR A 74 0.47 -6.18 -6.52
CA TYR A 74 0.85 -7.56 -6.21
C TYR A 74 -0.39 -8.43 -6.17
N TYR A 75 -0.43 -9.41 -7.05
CA TYR A 75 -1.48 -10.42 -7.16
C TYR A 75 -0.91 -11.74 -6.63
N THR A 76 -1.34 -12.19 -5.45
CA THR A 76 -0.76 -13.36 -4.76
C THR A 76 -1.79 -14.45 -4.52
N CYS A 77 -1.56 -15.65 -5.05
CA CYS A 77 -2.48 -16.79 -4.91
C CYS A 77 -1.72 -18.12 -4.76
N LEU A 78 -2.45 -19.22 -4.51
CA LEU A 78 -1.91 -20.58 -4.54
C LEU A 78 -1.37 -20.90 -5.95
N ALA A 79 -0.11 -21.32 -6.03
CA ALA A 79 0.59 -21.54 -7.30
C ALA A 79 -0.03 -22.63 -8.21
N ALA A 80 -0.90 -23.47 -7.67
CA ALA A 80 -1.64 -24.49 -8.44
C ALA A 80 -2.85 -23.91 -9.20
N GLY A 81 -3.30 -22.70 -8.86
CA GLY A 81 -4.36 -21.95 -9.54
C GLY A 81 -3.86 -20.65 -10.19
N TYR A 82 -2.54 -20.48 -10.31
CA TYR A 82 -1.96 -19.28 -10.91
C TYR A 82 -1.99 -19.34 -12.44
N ASP A 83 -2.59 -18.32 -13.04
CA ASP A 83 -2.56 -18.05 -14.47
C ASP A 83 -2.11 -16.59 -14.69
N GLN A 84 -1.15 -16.38 -15.59
CA GLN A 84 -0.60 -15.05 -15.84
C GLN A 84 -1.60 -14.14 -16.57
N GLY A 85 -2.44 -14.68 -17.45
CA GLY A 85 -3.46 -13.89 -18.16
C GLY A 85 -4.54 -13.38 -17.20
N GLU A 86 -5.00 -14.25 -16.29
CA GLU A 86 -5.94 -13.90 -15.22
C GLU A 86 -5.37 -12.82 -14.29
N ALA A 87 -4.10 -12.95 -13.89
CA ALA A 87 -3.41 -11.94 -13.08
C ALA A 87 -3.21 -10.59 -13.81
N MET A 88 -2.89 -10.62 -15.11
CA MET A 88 -2.75 -9.41 -15.94
C MET A 88 -4.08 -8.69 -16.14
N ASN A 89 -5.15 -9.42 -16.48
CA ASN A 89 -6.49 -8.86 -16.65
C ASN A 89 -7.02 -8.25 -15.35
N THR A 90 -6.84 -8.96 -14.23
CA THR A 90 -7.19 -8.44 -12.89
C THR A 90 -6.40 -7.18 -12.57
N ALA A 91 -5.10 -7.13 -12.89
CA ALA A 91 -4.28 -5.94 -12.63
C ALA A 91 -4.73 -4.73 -13.46
N MET A 92 -5.12 -4.93 -14.73
CA MET A 92 -5.67 -3.86 -15.58
C MET A 92 -6.99 -3.30 -15.01
N ALA A 93 -7.94 -4.17 -14.64
CA ALA A 93 -9.21 -3.73 -14.05
C ALA A 93 -9.01 -2.93 -12.75
N VAL A 94 -8.10 -3.39 -11.87
CA VAL A 94 -7.72 -2.66 -10.66
C VAL A 94 -7.10 -1.29 -10.97
N TYR A 95 -6.31 -1.18 -12.05
CA TYR A 95 -5.73 0.11 -12.48
C TYR A 95 -6.77 1.05 -13.11
N GLU A 96 -7.77 0.54 -13.81
CA GLU A 96 -8.87 1.34 -14.38
C GLU A 96 -9.76 1.92 -13.28
N ASP A 97 -10.17 1.11 -12.31
CA ASP A 97 -10.93 1.58 -11.14
C ASP A 97 -10.11 2.58 -10.30
N PHE A 98 -8.85 2.25 -9.99
CA PHE A 98 -7.96 3.15 -9.24
C PHE A 98 -7.75 4.49 -9.96
N ALA A 99 -7.68 4.49 -11.31
CA ALA A 99 -7.59 5.72 -12.10
C ALA A 99 -8.86 6.56 -12.01
N ALA A 100 -10.04 5.93 -12.06
CA ALA A 100 -11.32 6.61 -11.94
C ALA A 100 -11.47 7.28 -10.56
N ASP A 101 -11.21 6.55 -9.48
CA ASP A 101 -11.30 7.05 -8.10
C ASP A 101 -10.34 8.22 -7.84
N ASN A 102 -9.09 8.10 -8.33
CA ASN A 102 -8.03 9.11 -8.11
C ASN A 102 -7.95 10.19 -9.20
N LYS A 103 -8.85 10.16 -10.19
CA LYS A 103 -8.96 11.11 -11.32
C LYS A 103 -7.68 11.22 -12.16
N TYR A 104 -7.05 10.08 -12.44
CA TYR A 104 -5.97 9.97 -13.41
C TYR A 104 -6.52 9.72 -14.82
N LYS A 105 -5.84 10.22 -15.86
CA LYS A 105 -6.25 10.00 -17.26
C LYS A 105 -5.65 8.73 -17.85
N HIS A 106 -4.36 8.51 -17.60
CA HIS A 106 -3.56 7.46 -18.23
C HIS A 106 -2.53 6.92 -17.26
N TYR A 107 -2.05 5.69 -17.50
CA TYR A 107 -0.86 5.14 -16.87
C TYR A 107 0.14 4.63 -17.92
N SER A 108 1.39 4.46 -17.52
CA SER A 108 2.40 3.77 -18.32
C SER A 108 3.19 2.77 -17.47
N TYR A 109 3.62 1.66 -18.07
CA TYR A 109 4.40 0.63 -17.39
C TYR A 109 5.84 1.14 -17.14
N LYS A 110 6.22 1.24 -15.86
CA LYS A 110 7.56 1.69 -15.43
C LYS A 110 8.59 0.54 -15.42
N GLY A 111 8.15 -0.70 -15.61
CA GLY A 111 9.02 -1.86 -15.81
C GLY A 111 8.28 -3.06 -16.36
N LYS A 112 9.01 -4.13 -16.70
CA LYS A 112 8.42 -5.43 -17.02
C LYS A 112 7.79 -6.06 -15.78
N ASP A 113 6.62 -6.64 -15.95
CA ASP A 113 5.93 -7.43 -14.92
C ASP A 113 6.74 -8.68 -14.55
N LYS A 114 6.53 -9.19 -13.33
CA LYS A 114 7.35 -10.26 -12.75
C LYS A 114 6.46 -11.28 -12.04
N THR A 115 6.78 -12.56 -12.18
CA THR A 115 6.18 -13.64 -11.38
C THR A 115 7.23 -14.26 -10.48
N LYS A 116 6.94 -14.37 -9.18
CA LYS A 116 7.78 -15.04 -8.17
C LYS A 116 7.01 -16.18 -7.53
N TYR A 117 7.59 -17.38 -7.57
CA TYR A 117 7.08 -18.54 -6.85
C TYR A 117 7.83 -18.72 -5.53
N PHE A 118 7.11 -19.11 -4.47
CA PHE A 118 7.68 -19.33 -3.14
C PHE A 118 6.85 -20.38 -2.36
N LYS A 119 7.26 -20.69 -1.12
CA LYS A 119 6.43 -21.39 -0.14
C LYS A 119 6.06 -20.41 0.97
N ASN A 120 4.81 -20.45 1.43
CA ASN A 120 4.42 -19.74 2.65
C ASN A 120 4.84 -20.52 3.91
N GLU A 121 4.55 -19.97 5.09
CA GLU A 121 4.85 -20.58 6.39
C GLU A 121 4.20 -21.95 6.58
N SER A 122 2.99 -22.14 6.02
CA SER A 122 2.28 -23.43 5.97
C SER A 122 2.88 -24.44 4.96
N GLY A 123 4.00 -24.11 4.30
CA GLY A 123 4.65 -24.92 3.28
C GLY A 123 3.95 -24.96 1.91
N MET A 124 2.80 -24.29 1.77
CA MET A 124 2.02 -24.24 0.52
C MET A 124 2.75 -23.42 -0.54
N ARG A 125 2.73 -23.89 -1.80
CA ARG A 125 3.35 -23.17 -2.91
C ARG A 125 2.46 -21.99 -3.32
N MET A 126 3.03 -20.79 -3.27
CA MET A 126 2.38 -19.53 -3.65
C MET A 126 3.03 -18.96 -4.91
N ALA A 127 2.26 -18.18 -5.67
CA ALA A 127 2.74 -17.37 -6.78
C ALA A 127 2.32 -15.91 -6.54
N THR A 128 3.27 -14.98 -6.62
CA THR A 128 2.99 -13.55 -6.70
C THR A 128 3.36 -13.04 -8.09
N TYR A 129 2.37 -12.55 -8.82
CA TYR A 129 2.56 -11.66 -9.96
C TYR A 129 2.68 -10.23 -9.44
N SER A 130 3.58 -9.43 -10.00
CA SER A 130 3.61 -7.99 -9.74
C SER A 130 3.83 -7.15 -10.99
N SER A 131 3.10 -6.04 -11.05
CA SER A 131 3.09 -5.06 -12.12
C SER A 131 3.36 -3.67 -11.55
N TYR A 132 4.02 -2.80 -12.33
CA TYR A 132 4.52 -1.51 -11.85
C TYR A 132 4.31 -0.42 -12.89
N VAL A 133 3.44 0.53 -12.55
CA VAL A 133 2.97 1.60 -13.42
C VAL A 133 3.20 2.97 -12.77
N ILE A 134 3.13 4.02 -13.60
CA ILE A 134 3.07 5.41 -13.15
C ILE A 134 1.86 6.08 -13.80
N PHE A 135 0.99 6.65 -12.97
CA PHE A 135 -0.22 7.36 -13.38
C PHE A 135 0.05 8.84 -13.69
N THR A 136 -0.73 9.39 -14.62
CA THR A 136 -0.63 10.78 -15.09
C THR A 136 -2.01 11.46 -15.09
N ARG A 137 -2.03 12.76 -14.77
CA ARG A 137 -3.25 13.57 -14.58
C ARG A 137 -3.65 14.39 -15.80
#